data_AF-A0A8X6XJB5-F1
#
_entry.id   AF-A0A8X6XJB5-F1
#
_cell.length_a   1.000
_cell.length_b   1.000
_cell.length_c   1.000
_cell.angle_alpha   90.00
_cell.angle_beta   90.00
_cell.angle_gamma   90.00
#
_symmetry.space_group_name_H-M   'P 1'
#
loop_
_entity.id
_entity.type
_entity.pdbx_description
1 polymer ?
#
loop_
_entity_poly.entity_id
_entity_poly.type
_entity_poly.pdbx_seq_one_letter_code
_entity_poly.pdbx_strand_id
1 'polypeptide(L)'
;MRFHEERKVKLTLILENEQWKQADVPMEFQELVNNIVSTGCITSIKKNAEESHRKPQSYLIVDGENFAVCGTALMLFKMIIEYCQCAEELPMLAPDLANRVVELLKAFNSRTCQLVLGAGALQLVGLKTITTKHLALTSRCLNLIVYFIPYVKNHFQSKIPVKQQKLDKQFDQVTKIYLEHIREISHKLESIISDMFENQLRKWEVKAPVPSPSFTAISKQLTKVHEFIHNVLSPEELNSIFLRVNNNFKSKLRDHLARLQVNNDGGPQHGLVTQELTFYIQNLKKLKVPCDFNMNDLWQSR
;
A
#
# COMPACT_ATOMS: atom_id res chain seq x y z
N MET A 1 24.18 -16.56 -15.84
CA MET A 1 23.62 -17.47 -14.82
C MET A 1 24.05 -17.07 -13.40
N ARG A 2 25.33 -17.14 -12.99
CA ARG A 2 25.78 -16.84 -11.61
C ARG A 2 25.34 -15.48 -11.04
N PHE A 3 25.51 -14.39 -11.80
CA PHE A 3 25.09 -13.04 -11.37
C PHE A 3 23.60 -12.95 -11.00
N HIS A 4 22.72 -13.61 -11.77
CA HIS A 4 21.28 -13.56 -11.50
C HIS A 4 20.90 -14.38 -10.27
N GLU A 5 21.51 -15.55 -10.09
CA GLU A 5 21.31 -16.38 -8.91
C GLU A 5 21.75 -15.65 -7.63
N GLU A 6 22.91 -14.97 -7.65
CA GLU A 6 23.36 -14.14 -6.52
C GLU A 6 22.36 -13.04 -6.18
N ARG A 7 21.74 -12.40 -7.18
CA ARG A 7 20.71 -11.37 -6.98
C ARG A 7 19.41 -11.95 -6.43
N LYS A 8 18.96 -13.12 -6.90
CA LYS A 8 17.78 -13.81 -6.35
C LYS A 8 18.00 -14.23 -4.90
N VAL A 9 19.15 -14.83 -4.58
CA VAL A 9 19.51 -15.22 -3.21
C VAL A 9 19.55 -13.99 -2.30
N LYS A 10 20.21 -12.92 -2.74
CA LYS A 10 20.26 -11.67 -1.98
C LYS A 10 18.85 -11.10 -1.74
N LEU A 11 18.01 -11.05 -2.78
CA LEU A 11 16.64 -10.55 -2.68
C LEU A 11 15.80 -11.37 -1.69
N THR A 12 15.87 -12.70 -1.76
CA THR A 12 15.18 -13.58 -0.82
C THR A 12 15.65 -13.33 0.60
N LEU A 13 16.95 -13.25 0.84
CA LEU A 13 17.52 -13.04 2.17
C LEU A 13 17.04 -11.70 2.79
N ILE A 14 17.08 -10.61 2.02
CA ILE A 14 16.64 -9.31 2.54
C ILE A 14 15.12 -9.27 2.78
N LEU A 15 14.32 -9.93 1.92
CA LEU A 15 12.87 -10.04 2.13
C LEU A 15 12.53 -10.84 3.38
N GLU A 16 13.24 -11.94 3.63
CA GLU A 16 13.03 -12.79 4.81
C GLU A 16 13.43 -12.12 6.11
N ASN A 17 14.22 -11.04 6.06
CA ASN A 17 14.61 -10.22 7.20
C ASN A 17 13.87 -8.87 7.25
N GLU A 18 12.97 -8.60 6.32
CA GLU A 18 12.25 -7.33 6.23
C GLU A 18 11.21 -7.20 7.35
N GLN A 19 11.32 -6.11 8.12
CA GLN A 19 10.41 -5.82 9.23
C GLN A 19 9.22 -4.93 8.82
N TRP A 20 9.13 -4.57 7.54
CA TRP A 20 8.09 -3.68 7.01
C TRP A 20 8.06 -2.36 7.75
N LYS A 21 9.24 -1.81 7.97
CA LYS A 21 9.46 -0.49 8.54
C LYS A 21 9.87 0.48 7.43
N GLN A 22 9.42 1.71 7.56
CA GLN A 22 9.85 2.80 6.70
C GLN A 22 11.36 2.97 6.85
N ALA A 23 12.07 2.92 5.73
CA ALA A 23 13.50 3.13 5.66
C ALA A 23 13.80 4.61 5.41
N ASP A 24 14.95 5.05 5.90
CA ASP A 24 15.54 6.30 5.44
C ASP A 24 16.02 6.12 4.00
N VAL A 25 15.61 7.01 3.12
CA VAL A 25 15.93 7.05 1.70
C VAL A 25 17.23 7.82 1.52
N PRO A 26 18.33 7.15 1.10
CA PRO A 26 19.56 7.84 0.73
C PRO A 26 19.31 8.77 -0.46
N MET A 27 19.99 9.92 -0.48
CA MET A 27 19.84 10.92 -1.54
C MET A 27 20.16 10.38 -2.94
N GLU A 28 21.05 9.38 -3.05
CA GLU A 28 21.32 8.69 -4.31
C GLU A 28 20.04 8.12 -4.95
N PHE A 29 19.08 7.63 -4.16
CA PHE A 29 17.80 7.14 -4.68
C PHE A 29 16.91 8.27 -5.18
N GLN A 30 16.87 9.39 -4.46
CA GLN A 30 16.08 10.55 -4.88
C GLN A 30 16.62 11.14 -6.18
N GLU A 31 17.93 11.25 -6.32
CA GLU A 31 18.59 11.73 -7.55
C GLU A 31 18.32 10.79 -8.73
N LEU A 32 18.42 9.48 -8.51
CA LEU A 32 18.07 8.48 -9.52
C LEU A 32 16.63 8.68 -9.98
N VAL A 33 15.67 8.74 -9.06
CA VAL A 33 14.25 8.97 -9.40
C VAL A 33 14.05 10.28 -10.17
N ASN A 34 14.61 11.38 -9.69
CA ASN A 34 14.49 12.68 -10.35
C ASN A 34 15.03 12.65 -11.80
N ASN A 35 16.17 11.97 -12.02
CA ASN A 35 16.74 11.82 -13.35
C ASN A 35 15.86 10.95 -14.25
N ILE A 36 15.33 9.83 -13.74
CA ILE A 36 14.46 8.94 -14.51
C ILE A 36 13.18 9.65 -14.93
N VAL A 37 12.52 10.34 -13.99
CA VAL A 37 11.28 11.07 -14.23
C VAL A 37 11.50 12.22 -15.22
N SER A 38 12.58 13.00 -15.07
CA SER A 38 12.86 14.15 -15.95
C SER A 38 13.31 13.77 -17.36
N THR A 39 14.05 12.68 -17.52
CA THR A 39 14.63 12.28 -18.82
C THR A 39 13.85 11.19 -19.54
N GLY A 40 12.98 10.47 -18.83
CA GLY A 40 12.34 9.25 -19.34
C GLY A 40 13.29 8.05 -19.45
N CYS A 41 14.56 8.20 -19.08
CA CYS A 41 15.59 7.17 -19.25
C CYS A 41 15.99 6.57 -17.90
N ILE A 42 15.80 5.24 -17.76
CA ILE A 42 15.99 4.54 -16.48
C ILE A 42 17.47 4.47 -16.03
N THR A 43 18.41 4.60 -16.97
CA THR A 43 19.87 4.51 -16.72
C THR A 43 20.54 5.87 -16.62
N SER A 44 19.79 6.97 -16.73
CA SER A 44 20.35 8.32 -16.68
C SER A 44 20.86 8.66 -15.29
N ILE A 45 22.18 8.62 -15.09
CA ILE A 45 22.83 9.04 -13.84
C ILE A 45 23.60 10.33 -14.13
N LYS A 46 23.17 11.43 -13.52
CA LYS A 46 24.04 12.60 -13.35
C LYS A 46 24.89 12.37 -12.11
N LYS A 47 26.21 12.15 -12.27
CA LYS A 47 27.14 12.15 -11.14
C LYS A 47 27.42 13.60 -10.74
N ASN A 48 26.62 14.15 -9.84
CA ASN A 48 26.99 15.38 -9.15
C ASN A 48 27.83 15.01 -7.93
N ALA A 49 29.13 15.28 -7.99
CA ALA A 49 30.07 14.95 -6.91
C ALA A 49 29.80 15.71 -5.59
N GLU A 50 29.02 16.81 -5.64
CA GLU A 50 28.80 17.72 -4.52
C GLU A 50 27.63 17.33 -3.60
N GLU A 51 26.75 16.40 -3.99
CA GLU A 51 25.48 16.14 -3.26
C GLU A 51 25.53 14.91 -2.31
N SER A 52 26.63 14.15 -2.31
CA SER A 52 26.83 12.93 -1.52
C SER A 52 26.83 13.12 0.02
N HIS A 53 26.79 14.36 0.52
CA HIS A 53 26.79 14.68 1.96
C HIS A 53 25.41 15.08 2.53
N ARG A 54 24.34 15.06 1.73
CA ARG A 54 23.00 15.41 2.21
C ARG A 54 22.39 14.28 3.06
N LYS A 55 21.67 14.67 4.12
CA LYS A 55 21.04 13.72 5.06
C LYS A 55 19.99 12.86 4.34
N PRO A 56 19.86 11.57 4.68
CA PRO A 56 18.75 10.74 4.22
C PRO A 56 17.39 11.36 4.53
N GLN A 57 16.40 11.11 3.68
CA GLN A 57 15.02 11.56 3.84
C GLN A 57 14.11 10.42 4.29
N SER A 58 12.96 10.73 4.91
CA SER A 58 12.01 9.69 5.32
C SER A 58 11.20 9.10 4.15
N TYR A 59 11.20 9.73 2.97
CA TYR A 59 10.39 9.31 1.83
C TYR A 59 11.13 9.60 0.52
N LEU A 60 10.72 8.88 -0.53
CA LEU A 60 11.11 9.16 -1.91
C LEU A 60 10.02 10.03 -2.55
N ILE A 61 10.39 11.07 -3.28
CA ILE A 61 9.44 11.93 -4.00
C ILE A 61 9.39 11.49 -5.46
N VAL A 62 8.20 11.13 -5.95
CA VAL A 62 7.97 10.73 -7.35
C VAL A 62 6.77 11.56 -7.85
N ASP A 63 6.94 12.33 -8.93
CA ASP A 63 5.90 13.24 -9.46
C ASP A 63 5.23 14.15 -8.41
N GLY A 64 6.01 14.62 -7.43
CA GLY A 64 5.52 15.46 -6.35
C GLY A 64 4.78 14.72 -5.22
N GLU A 65 4.69 13.39 -5.31
CA GLU A 65 4.07 12.55 -4.29
C GLU A 65 5.12 11.86 -3.42
N ASN A 66 4.85 11.77 -2.11
CA ASN A 66 5.73 11.09 -1.16
C ASN A 66 5.49 9.57 -1.16
N PHE A 67 6.55 8.79 -1.33
CA PHE A 67 6.58 7.33 -1.23
C PHE A 67 7.35 6.93 0.03
N ALA A 68 6.61 6.58 1.08
CA ALA A 68 7.18 5.84 2.21
C ALA A 68 7.49 4.41 1.76
N VAL A 69 8.74 3.97 1.92
CA VAL A 69 9.20 2.67 1.41
C VAL A 69 10.05 1.93 2.42
N CYS A 70 10.09 0.60 2.31
CA CYS A 70 11.04 -0.23 3.06
C CYS A 70 12.38 -0.37 2.32
N GLY A 71 13.40 -0.78 3.05
CA GLY A 71 14.76 -0.94 2.50
C GLY A 71 14.80 -1.98 1.38
N THR A 72 14.02 -3.05 1.50
CA THR A 72 14.00 -4.12 0.49
C THR A 72 13.45 -3.66 -0.85
N ALA A 73 12.46 -2.76 -0.87
CA ALA A 73 11.93 -2.18 -2.11
C ALA A 73 12.98 -1.30 -2.81
N LEU A 74 13.72 -0.48 -2.04
CA LEU A 74 14.85 0.31 -2.57
C LEU A 74 15.94 -0.59 -3.16
N MET A 75 16.27 -1.69 -2.47
CA MET A 75 17.27 -2.64 -2.97
C MET A 75 16.82 -3.32 -4.26
N LEU A 76 15.55 -3.73 -4.37
CA LEU A 76 15.02 -4.25 -5.63
C LEU A 76 15.12 -3.20 -6.75
N PHE A 77 14.72 -1.96 -6.47
CA PHE A 77 14.80 -0.87 -7.46
C PHE A 77 16.25 -0.67 -7.96
N LYS A 78 17.22 -0.67 -7.05
CA LYS A 78 18.66 -0.61 -7.39
C LYS A 78 19.08 -1.80 -8.26
N MET A 79 18.67 -3.02 -7.93
CA MET A 79 18.96 -4.21 -8.74
C MET A 79 18.41 -4.08 -10.16
N ILE A 80 17.19 -3.57 -10.32
CA ILE A 80 16.55 -3.36 -11.63
C ILE A 80 17.37 -2.35 -12.46
N ILE A 81 17.80 -1.25 -11.86
CA ILE A 81 18.63 -0.24 -12.54
C ILE A 81 19.96 -0.85 -13.00
N GLU A 82 20.62 -1.67 -12.17
CA GLU A 82 21.86 -2.36 -12.54
C GLU A 82 21.64 -3.29 -13.75
N TYR A 83 20.52 -4.00 -13.83
CA TYR A 83 20.17 -4.79 -15.03
C TYR A 83 19.99 -3.92 -16.27
N CYS A 84 19.33 -2.76 -16.13
CA CYS A 84 19.16 -1.82 -17.23
C CYS A 84 20.51 -1.26 -17.70
N GLN A 85 21.43 -0.94 -16.79
CA GLN A 85 22.79 -0.49 -17.12
C GLN A 85 23.60 -1.58 -17.83
N CYS A 86 23.55 -2.83 -17.36
CA CYS A 86 24.19 -3.94 -18.07
C CYS A 86 23.66 -4.11 -19.50
N ALA A 87 22.39 -3.78 -19.75
CA ALA A 87 21.82 -3.83 -21.10
C ALA A 87 22.28 -2.68 -22.00
N GLU A 88 22.72 -1.54 -21.45
CA GLU A 88 23.41 -0.49 -22.23
C GLU A 88 24.81 -0.94 -22.65
N GLU A 89 25.55 -1.53 -21.71
CA GLU A 89 26.93 -1.97 -21.96
C GLU A 89 26.98 -3.21 -22.87
N LEU A 90 25.99 -4.10 -22.76
CA LEU A 90 25.91 -5.36 -23.49
C LEU A 90 24.54 -5.55 -24.18
N PRO A 91 24.22 -4.78 -25.25
CA PRO A 91 22.89 -4.83 -25.89
C PRO A 91 22.49 -6.22 -26.41
N MET A 92 23.47 -7.04 -26.81
CA MET A 92 23.24 -8.42 -27.25
C MET A 92 22.60 -9.29 -26.16
N LEU A 93 22.78 -8.95 -24.88
CA LEU A 93 22.20 -9.64 -23.74
C LEU A 93 20.85 -9.04 -23.29
N ALA A 94 20.40 -7.94 -23.90
CA ALA A 94 19.18 -7.24 -23.47
C ALA A 94 17.95 -8.16 -23.38
N PRO A 95 17.68 -9.11 -24.31
CA PRO A 95 16.56 -10.04 -24.18
C PRO A 95 16.66 -10.95 -22.94
N ASP A 96 17.84 -11.48 -22.63
CA ASP A 96 18.07 -12.35 -21.46
C ASP A 96 17.99 -11.56 -20.16
N LEU A 97 18.59 -10.36 -20.12
CA LEU A 97 18.51 -9.45 -18.97
C LEU A 97 17.07 -9.02 -18.68
N ALA A 98 16.27 -8.74 -19.71
CA ALA A 98 14.87 -8.38 -19.54
C ALA A 98 14.05 -9.51 -18.90
N ASN A 99 14.25 -10.76 -19.35
CA ASN A 99 13.61 -11.93 -18.75
C ASN A 99 14.01 -12.11 -17.28
N ARG A 100 15.28 -11.86 -16.94
CA ARG A 100 15.78 -11.90 -15.55
C ARG A 100 15.16 -10.83 -14.66
N VAL A 101 14.94 -9.63 -15.19
CA VAL A 101 14.22 -8.57 -14.46
C VAL A 101 12.77 -8.98 -14.22
N VAL A 102 12.11 -9.55 -15.22
CA VAL A 102 10.74 -10.10 -15.08
C VAL A 102 10.69 -11.19 -14.00
N GLU A 103 11.66 -12.12 -13.98
CA GLU A 103 11.75 -13.14 -12.93
C GLU A 103 11.96 -12.53 -11.54
N LEU A 104 12.84 -11.54 -11.42
CA LEU A 104 13.13 -10.87 -10.16
C LEU A 104 11.89 -10.15 -9.62
N LEU A 105 11.17 -9.44 -10.49
CA LEU A 105 9.91 -8.78 -10.16
C LEU A 105 8.84 -9.79 -9.71
N LYS A 106 8.71 -10.93 -10.39
CA LYS A 106 7.77 -12.01 -9.98
C LYS A 106 8.15 -12.61 -8.64
N ALA A 107 9.45 -12.86 -8.41
CA ALA A 107 9.95 -13.40 -7.15
C ALA A 107 9.67 -12.46 -5.97
N PHE A 108 9.94 -11.16 -6.13
CA PHE A 108 9.61 -10.16 -5.12
C PHE A 108 8.12 -10.13 -4.80
N ASN A 109 7.26 -10.07 -5.81
CA ASN A 109 5.81 -10.00 -5.60
C ASN A 109 5.28 -11.23 -4.86
N SER A 110 5.66 -12.42 -5.34
CA SER A 110 5.26 -13.70 -4.76
C SER A 110 5.71 -13.81 -3.30
N ARG A 111 6.97 -13.51 -3.03
CA ARG A 111 7.51 -13.62 -1.67
C ARG A 111 6.92 -12.56 -0.73
N THR A 112 6.71 -11.33 -1.21
CA THR A 112 6.02 -10.28 -0.45
C THR A 112 4.60 -10.69 -0.07
N CYS A 113 3.86 -11.29 -1.01
CA CYS A 113 2.51 -11.80 -0.76
C CYS A 113 2.52 -12.87 0.34
N GLN A 114 3.43 -13.85 0.27
CA GLN A 114 3.57 -14.88 1.29
C GLN A 114 3.92 -14.31 2.68
N LEU A 115 4.82 -13.31 2.73
CA LEU A 115 5.26 -12.72 3.98
C LEU A 115 4.17 -11.88 4.64
N VAL A 116 3.41 -11.13 3.86
CA VAL A 116 2.45 -10.13 4.35
C VAL A 116 1.04 -10.69 4.42
N LEU A 117 0.51 -11.23 3.31
CA LEU A 117 -0.84 -11.81 3.26
C LEU A 117 -0.87 -13.25 3.77
N GLY A 118 0.16 -14.03 3.44
CA GLY A 118 0.33 -15.41 3.94
C GLY A 118 0.88 -15.50 5.37
N ALA A 119 1.08 -14.37 6.05
CA ALA A 119 1.60 -14.28 7.42
C ALA A 119 3.00 -14.93 7.64
N GLY A 120 3.77 -15.17 6.58
CA GLY A 120 5.11 -15.76 6.68
C GLY A 120 6.10 -14.90 7.49
N ALA A 121 5.92 -13.58 7.51
CA ALA A 121 6.76 -12.68 8.29
C ALA A 121 6.60 -12.89 9.82
N LEU A 122 5.47 -13.43 10.28
CA LEU A 122 5.29 -13.72 11.71
C LEU A 122 6.29 -14.78 12.19
N GLN A 123 6.61 -15.75 11.33
CA GLN A 123 7.53 -16.84 11.63
C GLN A 123 9.00 -16.45 11.41
N LEU A 124 9.28 -15.69 10.35
CA LEU A 124 10.66 -15.42 9.91
C LEU A 124 11.32 -14.26 10.65
N VAL A 125 10.60 -13.16 10.88
CA VAL A 125 11.12 -11.95 11.54
C VAL A 125 10.55 -11.72 12.94
N GLY A 126 9.77 -12.67 13.45
CA GLY A 126 9.22 -12.62 14.81
C GLY A 126 8.19 -11.51 15.05
N LEU A 127 7.55 -11.02 13.98
CA LEU A 127 6.43 -10.09 14.12
C LEU A 127 5.27 -10.80 14.84
N LYS A 128 4.65 -10.14 15.83
CA LYS A 128 3.48 -10.70 16.53
C LYS A 128 2.21 -10.69 15.67
N THR A 129 2.09 -9.69 14.79
CA THR A 129 0.92 -9.53 13.91
C THR A 129 1.27 -8.68 12.69
N ILE A 130 0.53 -8.88 11.59
CA ILE A 130 0.56 -8.00 10.43
C ILE A 130 -0.45 -6.87 10.65
N THR A 131 0.05 -5.67 10.91
CA THR A 131 -0.75 -4.49 11.23
C THR A 131 -1.19 -3.74 9.96
N THR A 132 -2.18 -2.85 10.09
CA THR A 132 -2.58 -1.92 9.01
C THR A 132 -1.41 -1.06 8.53
N LYS A 133 -0.44 -0.74 9.40
CA LYS A 133 0.79 -0.04 9.03
C LYS A 133 1.67 -0.88 8.09
N HIS A 134 1.86 -2.17 8.41
CA HIS A 134 2.63 -3.06 7.53
C HIS A 134 1.96 -3.17 6.16
N LEU A 135 0.64 -3.38 6.13
CA LEU A 135 -0.14 -3.46 4.88
C LEU A 135 -0.01 -2.19 4.04
N ALA A 136 -0.18 -1.01 4.63
CA ALA A 136 -0.07 0.25 3.92
C ALA A 136 1.34 0.47 3.34
N LEU A 137 2.38 0.18 4.12
CA LEU A 137 3.76 0.31 3.63
C LEU A 137 4.07 -0.67 2.49
N THR A 138 3.62 -1.92 2.61
CA THR A 138 3.77 -2.92 1.54
C THR A 138 3.06 -2.46 0.27
N SER A 139 1.80 -2.01 0.37
CA SER A 139 1.06 -1.47 -0.77
C SER A 139 1.80 -0.30 -1.43
N ARG A 140 2.36 0.62 -0.64
CA ARG A 140 3.12 1.76 -1.16
C ARG A 140 4.42 1.34 -1.87
N CYS A 141 5.12 0.35 -1.33
CA CYS A 141 6.29 -0.24 -1.99
C CYS A 141 5.94 -0.90 -3.33
N LEU A 142 4.82 -1.63 -3.40
CA LEU A 142 4.37 -2.25 -4.64
C LEU A 142 3.97 -1.20 -5.69
N ASN A 143 3.28 -0.13 -5.27
CA ASN A 143 2.95 0.99 -6.14
C ASN A 143 4.21 1.66 -6.72
N LEU A 144 5.26 1.84 -5.91
CA LEU A 144 6.54 2.35 -6.41
C LEU A 144 7.11 1.47 -7.54
N ILE A 145 7.12 0.15 -7.35
CA ILE A 145 7.61 -0.77 -8.38
C ILE A 145 6.73 -0.69 -9.63
N VAL A 146 5.41 -0.67 -9.48
CA VAL A 146 4.45 -0.51 -10.58
C VAL A 146 4.73 0.77 -11.38
N TYR A 147 4.99 1.89 -10.70
CA TYR A 147 5.32 3.17 -11.33
C TYR A 147 6.55 3.06 -12.25
N PHE A 148 7.59 2.31 -11.84
CA PHE A 148 8.82 2.19 -12.61
C PHE A 148 8.81 1.09 -13.69
N ILE A 149 7.88 0.13 -13.66
CA ILE A 149 7.81 -0.94 -14.69
C ILE A 149 7.76 -0.38 -16.13
N PRO A 150 6.95 0.66 -16.45
CA PRO A 150 6.94 1.26 -17.80
C PRO A 150 8.31 1.76 -18.26
N TYR A 151 9.08 2.42 -17.37
CA TYR A 151 10.44 2.89 -17.70
C TYR A 151 11.39 1.73 -18.00
N VAL A 152 11.31 0.65 -17.20
CA VAL A 152 12.08 -0.58 -17.42
C VAL A 152 11.70 -1.22 -18.76
N LYS A 153 10.39 -1.35 -19.03
CA LYS A 153 9.85 -1.92 -20.27
C LYS A 153 10.36 -1.15 -21.49
N ASN A 154 10.19 0.17 -21.49
CA ASN A 154 10.63 1.05 -22.59
C ASN A 154 12.13 0.96 -22.83
N HIS A 155 12.93 0.90 -21.75
CA HIS A 155 14.38 0.74 -21.85
C HIS A 155 14.78 -0.53 -22.61
N PHE A 156 14.24 -1.69 -22.23
CA PHE A 156 14.56 -2.93 -22.91
C PHE A 156 13.96 -3.01 -24.32
N GLN A 157 12.76 -2.47 -24.55
CA GLN A 157 12.15 -2.39 -25.88
C GLN A 157 13.04 -1.62 -26.86
N SER A 158 13.67 -0.52 -26.44
CA SER A 158 14.56 0.26 -27.30
C SER A 158 15.80 -0.51 -27.77
N LYS A 159 16.14 -1.61 -27.09
CA LYS A 159 17.35 -2.42 -27.31
C LYS A 159 17.07 -3.76 -27.97
N ILE A 160 15.80 -4.15 -28.09
CA ILE A 160 15.38 -5.46 -28.60
C ILE A 160 14.67 -5.27 -29.95
N PRO A 161 15.05 -6.01 -31.01
CA PRO A 161 14.39 -5.90 -32.31
C PRO A 161 12.88 -6.19 -32.23
N VAL A 162 12.07 -5.43 -32.96
CA VAL A 162 10.59 -5.49 -32.98
C VAL A 162 10.02 -6.91 -33.15
N LYS A 163 10.71 -7.77 -33.91
CA LYS A 163 10.30 -9.17 -34.14
C LYS A 163 10.33 -10.06 -32.88
N GLN A 164 10.91 -9.59 -31.76
CA GLN A 164 11.07 -10.34 -30.51
C GLN A 164 10.23 -9.79 -29.33
N GLN A 165 9.23 -8.94 -29.60
CA GLN A 165 8.39 -8.23 -28.60
C GLN A 165 7.45 -9.10 -27.73
N LYS A 166 7.72 -10.41 -27.55
CA LYS A 166 7.02 -11.22 -26.52
C LYS A 166 7.21 -10.65 -25.10
N LEU A 167 8.26 -9.86 -24.91
CA LEU A 167 8.62 -9.19 -23.65
C LEU A 167 7.54 -8.21 -23.16
N ASP A 168 6.81 -7.55 -24.06
CA ASP A 168 5.79 -6.57 -23.68
C ASP A 168 4.70 -7.20 -22.83
N LYS A 169 4.22 -8.36 -23.29
CA LYS A 169 3.21 -9.15 -22.57
C LYS A 169 3.70 -9.62 -21.22
N GLN A 170 5.00 -9.88 -21.07
CA GLN A 170 5.58 -10.31 -19.80
C GLN A 170 5.57 -9.17 -18.77
N PHE A 171 6.00 -7.97 -19.15
CA PHE A 171 5.93 -6.81 -18.26
C PHE A 171 4.49 -6.42 -17.94
N ASP A 172 3.58 -6.47 -18.91
CA ASP A 172 2.15 -6.18 -18.67
C ASP A 172 1.54 -7.20 -17.70
N GLN A 173 1.92 -8.47 -17.81
CA GLN A 173 1.51 -9.50 -16.86
C GLN A 173 2.11 -9.26 -15.47
N VAL A 174 3.37 -8.81 -15.38
CA VAL A 174 3.98 -8.41 -14.09
C VAL A 174 3.20 -7.25 -13.47
N THR A 175 2.91 -6.19 -14.22
CA THR A 175 2.09 -5.07 -13.73
C THR A 175 0.74 -5.56 -13.21
N LYS A 176 0.07 -6.45 -13.95
CA LYS A 176 -1.22 -7.01 -13.54
C LYS A 176 -1.15 -7.76 -12.20
N ILE A 177 -0.14 -8.61 -11.97
CA ILE A 177 -0.03 -9.36 -10.71
C ILE A 177 0.34 -8.46 -9.52
N TYR A 178 1.05 -7.34 -9.74
CA TYR A 178 1.31 -6.36 -8.69
C TYR A 178 0.04 -5.59 -8.34
N LEU A 179 -0.72 -5.14 -9.34
CA LEU A 179 -2.00 -4.45 -9.12
C LEU A 179 -3.03 -5.34 -8.42
N GLU A 180 -3.07 -6.63 -8.74
CA GLU A 180 -3.92 -7.58 -8.00
C GLU A 180 -3.49 -7.69 -6.54
N HIS A 181 -2.20 -7.82 -6.28
CA HIS A 181 -1.68 -7.90 -4.93
C HIS A 181 -1.95 -6.63 -4.12
N ILE A 182 -1.82 -5.44 -4.72
CA ILE A 182 -2.19 -4.16 -4.10
C ILE A 182 -3.68 -4.17 -3.72
N ARG A 183 -4.55 -4.69 -4.60
CA ARG A 183 -5.99 -4.82 -4.31
C ARG A 183 -6.25 -5.77 -3.14
N GLU A 184 -5.59 -6.94 -3.10
CA GLU A 184 -5.71 -7.90 -2.00
C GLU A 184 -5.27 -7.30 -0.66
N ILE A 185 -4.19 -6.51 -0.66
CA ILE A 185 -3.74 -5.77 0.54
C ILE A 185 -4.80 -4.76 0.99
N SER A 186 -5.41 -4.00 0.07
CA SER A 186 -6.50 -3.08 0.41
C SER A 186 -7.69 -3.82 1.03
N HIS A 187 -8.10 -4.95 0.44
CA HIS A 187 -9.17 -5.77 1.00
C HIS A 187 -8.83 -6.31 2.39
N LYS A 188 -7.59 -6.74 2.62
CA LYS A 188 -7.15 -7.21 3.94
C LYS A 188 -7.17 -6.09 4.98
N LEU A 189 -6.74 -4.89 4.61
CA LEU A 189 -6.79 -3.71 5.47
C LEU A 189 -8.24 -3.38 5.85
N GLU A 190 -9.15 -3.37 4.88
CA GLU A 190 -10.59 -3.14 5.09
C GLU A 190 -11.22 -4.22 5.98
N SER A 191 -10.86 -5.49 5.77
CA SER A 191 -11.31 -6.61 6.60
C SER A 191 -10.90 -6.45 8.06
N ILE A 192 -9.66 -6.03 8.35
CA ILE A 192 -9.20 -5.78 9.73
C ILE A 192 -10.06 -4.70 10.41
N ILE A 193 -10.41 -3.64 9.67
CA ILE A 193 -11.24 -2.54 10.20
C ILE A 193 -12.71 -2.99 10.35
N SER A 194 -13.22 -3.80 9.42
CA SER A 194 -14.55 -4.40 9.51
C SER A 194 -14.68 -5.30 10.74
N ASP A 195 -13.70 -6.16 10.99
CA ASP A 195 -13.67 -7.04 12.17
C ASP A 195 -13.65 -6.24 13.47
N MET A 196 -12.92 -5.13 13.48
CA MET A 196 -12.93 -4.18 14.59
C MET A 196 -14.34 -3.62 14.85
N PHE A 197 -15.05 -3.17 13.80
CA PHE A 197 -16.43 -2.68 13.96
C PHE A 197 -17.34 -3.75 14.53
N GLU A 198 -17.31 -4.96 13.98
CA GLU A 198 -18.13 -6.07 14.46
C GLU A 198 -17.88 -6.34 15.95
N ASN A 199 -16.61 -6.38 16.36
CA ASN A 199 -16.24 -6.64 17.75
C ASN A 199 -16.76 -5.58 18.73
N GLN A 200 -16.84 -4.32 18.31
CA GLN A 200 -17.36 -3.23 19.14
C GLN A 200 -18.89 -3.17 19.12
N LEU A 201 -19.52 -3.36 17.96
CA LEU A 201 -20.97 -3.35 17.81
C LEU A 201 -21.63 -4.54 18.51
N ARG A 202 -21.02 -5.74 18.48
CA ARG A 202 -21.53 -6.92 19.20
C ARG A 202 -21.71 -6.68 20.71
N LYS A 203 -20.92 -5.77 21.30
CA LYS A 203 -20.95 -5.42 22.73
C LYS A 203 -21.81 -4.19 23.03
N TRP A 204 -22.31 -3.52 22.00
CA TRP A 204 -22.99 -2.24 22.13
C TRP A 204 -24.49 -2.43 22.29
N GLU A 205 -25.04 -1.72 23.27
CA GLU A 205 -26.46 -1.61 23.55
C GLU A 205 -26.88 -0.14 23.42
N VAL A 206 -28.13 0.09 22.98
CA VAL A 206 -28.65 1.45 22.81
C VAL A 206 -29.12 2.01 24.16
N LYS A 207 -28.18 2.54 24.93
CA LYS A 207 -28.42 3.16 26.24
C LYS A 207 -27.40 4.25 26.55
N ALA A 208 -27.73 5.12 27.51
CA ALA A 208 -26.80 6.12 28.04
C ALA A 208 -25.64 5.45 28.81
N PRO A 209 -24.45 6.09 28.90
CA PRO A 209 -24.09 7.41 28.37
C PRO A 209 -23.70 7.38 26.88
N VAL A 210 -23.78 8.55 26.22
CA VAL A 210 -23.28 8.80 24.86
C VAL A 210 -22.14 9.82 24.91
N PRO A 211 -20.96 9.57 24.29
CA PRO A 211 -20.62 8.40 23.49
C PRO A 211 -20.42 7.14 24.33
N SER A 212 -20.90 6.00 23.83
CA SER A 212 -20.68 4.72 24.50
C SER A 212 -19.20 4.31 24.46
N PRO A 213 -18.79 3.38 25.36
CA PRO A 213 -17.46 2.78 25.29
C PRO A 213 -17.14 2.17 23.91
N SER A 214 -18.13 1.55 23.25
CA SER A 214 -17.97 0.96 21.91
C SER A 214 -17.69 2.01 20.84
N PHE A 215 -18.49 3.08 20.76
CA PHE A 215 -18.27 4.15 19.78
C PHE A 215 -16.99 4.95 20.04
N THR A 216 -16.62 5.11 21.32
CA THR A 216 -15.32 5.68 21.72
C THR A 216 -14.16 4.79 21.25
N ALA A 217 -14.27 3.48 21.43
CA ALA A 217 -13.25 2.53 20.99
C ALA A 217 -13.14 2.46 19.46
N ILE A 218 -14.27 2.51 18.73
CA ILE A 218 -14.30 2.62 17.27
C ILE A 218 -13.54 3.87 16.81
N SER A 219 -13.92 5.04 17.35
CA SER A 219 -13.32 6.33 16.99
C SER A 219 -11.81 6.36 17.27
N LYS A 220 -11.39 5.85 18.44
CA LYS A 220 -9.98 5.76 18.81
C LYS A 220 -9.18 4.87 17.87
N GLN A 221 -9.72 3.71 17.49
CA GLN A 221 -9.01 2.79 16.60
C GLN A 221 -8.98 3.31 15.16
N LEU A 222 -10.05 3.92 14.66
CA LEU A 222 -10.04 4.59 13.35
C LEU A 222 -9.02 5.73 13.29
N THR A 223 -8.93 6.54 14.35
CA THR A 223 -7.93 7.59 14.46
C THR A 223 -6.52 7.01 14.40
N LYS A 224 -6.25 5.92 15.14
CA LYS A 224 -4.96 5.22 15.10
C LYS A 224 -4.64 4.62 13.73
N VAL A 225 -5.63 4.05 13.04
CA VAL A 225 -5.45 3.55 11.67
C VAL A 225 -5.08 4.71 10.74
N HIS A 226 -5.85 5.81 10.79
CA HIS A 226 -5.58 7.01 10.01
C HIS A 226 -4.16 7.53 10.23
N GLU A 227 -3.73 7.68 11.49
CA GLU A 227 -2.37 8.11 11.85
C GLU A 227 -1.27 7.28 11.20
N PHE A 228 -1.48 5.97 11.01
CA PHE A 228 -0.49 5.12 10.38
C PHE A 228 -0.51 5.16 8.86
N ILE A 229 -1.69 5.35 8.24
CA ILE A 229 -1.82 5.19 6.79
C ILE A 229 -1.84 6.53 6.03
N HIS A 230 -2.21 7.65 6.67
CA HIS A 230 -2.29 8.96 6.01
C HIS A 230 -0.93 9.49 5.52
N ASN A 231 0.17 9.14 6.20
CA ASN A 231 1.53 9.53 5.81
C ASN A 231 2.19 8.51 4.86
N VAL A 232 1.49 7.44 4.52
CA VAL A 232 2.04 6.33 3.73
C VAL A 232 1.33 6.20 2.39
N LEU A 233 0.00 6.28 2.38
CA LEU A 233 -0.83 6.13 1.18
C LEU A 233 -1.05 7.47 0.47
N SER A 234 -1.41 7.40 -0.81
CA SER A 234 -1.84 8.59 -1.55
C SER A 234 -3.14 9.16 -0.98
N PRO A 235 -3.44 10.46 -1.20
CA PRO A 235 -4.73 11.03 -0.84
C PRO A 235 -5.91 10.30 -1.48
N GLU A 236 -5.75 9.83 -2.73
CA GLU A 236 -6.77 9.08 -3.46
C GLU A 236 -7.02 7.70 -2.84
N GLU A 237 -5.96 6.95 -2.54
CA GLU A 237 -6.03 5.65 -1.88
C GLU A 237 -6.67 5.76 -0.49
N LEU A 238 -6.25 6.77 0.28
CA LEU A 238 -6.77 7.05 1.61
C LEU A 238 -8.28 7.32 1.56
N ASN A 239 -8.73 8.17 0.65
CA ASN A 239 -10.16 8.45 0.43
C ASN A 239 -10.93 7.19 0.08
N SER A 240 -10.42 6.43 -0.88
CA SER A 240 -11.04 5.22 -1.39
C SER A 240 -11.26 4.20 -0.26
N ILE A 241 -10.25 4.00 0.60
CA ILE A 241 -10.31 3.12 1.76
C ILE A 241 -11.33 3.63 2.79
N PHE A 242 -11.26 4.90 3.18
CA PHE A 242 -12.15 5.44 4.23
C PHE A 242 -13.61 5.50 3.79
N LEU A 243 -13.89 5.71 2.49
CA LEU A 243 -15.23 5.63 1.95
C LEU A 243 -15.80 4.20 2.08
N ARG A 244 -15.02 3.18 1.71
CA ARG A 244 -15.43 1.77 1.84
C ARG A 244 -15.59 1.36 3.30
N VAL A 245 -14.68 1.79 4.17
CA VAL A 245 -14.74 1.59 5.62
C VAL A 245 -16.02 2.21 6.21
N ASN A 246 -16.38 3.43 5.83
CA ASN A 246 -17.62 4.06 6.29
C ASN A 246 -18.87 3.31 5.81
N ASN A 247 -18.89 2.88 4.55
CA ASN A 247 -20.01 2.09 4.01
C ASN A 247 -20.13 0.73 4.71
N ASN A 248 -19.02 0.08 5.03
CA ASN A 248 -18.99 -1.14 5.82
C ASN A 248 -19.53 -0.90 7.24
N PHE A 249 -19.09 0.17 7.91
CA PHE A 249 -19.62 0.57 9.23
C PHE A 249 -21.14 0.76 9.19
N LYS A 250 -21.66 1.51 8.21
CA LYS A 250 -23.11 1.69 8.02
C LYS A 250 -23.85 0.37 7.88
N SER A 251 -23.35 -0.53 7.03
CA SER A 251 -23.97 -1.85 6.82
C SER A 251 -24.01 -2.64 8.13
N LYS A 252 -22.90 -2.73 8.86
CA LYS A 252 -22.81 -3.49 10.12
C LYS A 252 -23.68 -2.89 11.22
N LEU A 253 -23.75 -1.56 11.29
CA LEU A 253 -24.61 -0.86 12.24
C LEU A 253 -26.08 -1.12 11.92
N ARG A 254 -26.49 -1.04 10.64
CA ARG A 254 -27.85 -1.36 10.20
C ARG A 254 -28.25 -2.78 10.61
N ASP A 255 -27.40 -3.76 10.32
CA ASP A 255 -27.62 -5.16 10.69
C ASP A 255 -27.72 -5.37 12.21
N HIS A 256 -27.02 -4.55 12.99
CA HIS A 256 -27.08 -4.57 14.46
C HIS A 256 -28.36 -3.92 15.00
N LEU A 257 -28.75 -2.77 14.47
CA LEU A 257 -29.98 -2.07 14.86
C LEU A 257 -31.23 -2.90 14.54
N ALA A 258 -31.24 -3.58 13.38
CA ALA A 258 -32.31 -4.51 13.03
C ALA A 258 -32.45 -5.66 14.04
N ARG A 259 -31.32 -6.21 14.53
CA ARG A 259 -31.32 -7.24 15.59
C ARG A 259 -31.82 -6.72 16.94
N LEU A 260 -31.58 -5.45 17.24
CA LEU A 260 -32.08 -4.78 18.45
C LEU A 260 -33.52 -4.25 18.29
N GLN A 261 -34.14 -4.41 17.12
CA GLN A 261 -35.47 -3.87 16.79
C GLN A 261 -35.60 -2.36 16.99
N VAL A 262 -34.51 -1.62 16.78
CA VAL A 262 -34.52 -0.15 16.85
C VAL A 262 -34.92 0.41 15.49
N ASN A 263 -35.97 1.25 15.47
CA ASN A 263 -36.53 1.83 14.26
C ASN A 263 -36.26 3.34 14.18
N ASN A 264 -36.45 3.93 13.00
CA ASN A 264 -36.45 5.37 12.80
C ASN A 264 -37.81 5.98 13.18
N ASP A 265 -38.14 5.94 14.46
CA ASP A 265 -39.44 6.33 15.01
C ASP A 265 -39.42 7.67 15.77
N GLY A 266 -38.26 8.33 15.85
CA GLY A 266 -38.07 9.54 16.66
C GLY A 266 -38.08 9.30 18.17
N GLY A 267 -38.13 8.05 18.62
CA GLY A 267 -38.17 7.66 20.02
C GLY A 267 -36.83 7.80 20.75
N PRO A 268 -36.78 7.49 22.06
CA PRO A 268 -35.57 7.65 22.88
C PRO A 268 -34.37 6.86 22.36
N GLN A 269 -34.57 5.62 21.92
CA GLN A 269 -33.51 4.79 21.35
C GLN A 269 -32.99 5.35 20.03
N HIS A 270 -33.89 5.77 19.12
CA HIS A 270 -33.51 6.47 17.90
C HIS A 270 -32.67 7.74 18.18
N GLY A 271 -33.06 8.52 19.19
CA GLY A 271 -32.32 9.70 19.64
C GLY A 271 -30.90 9.37 20.12
N LEU A 272 -30.73 8.30 20.91
CA LEU A 272 -29.40 7.84 21.34
C LEU A 272 -28.52 7.40 20.17
N VAL A 273 -29.09 6.66 19.20
CA VAL A 273 -28.37 6.28 17.97
C VAL A 273 -27.91 7.53 17.20
N THR A 274 -28.78 8.54 17.07
CA THR A 274 -28.45 9.78 16.36
C THR A 274 -27.31 10.55 17.05
N GLN A 275 -27.27 10.57 18.37
CA GLN A 275 -26.17 11.18 19.13
C GLN A 275 -24.84 10.41 18.91
N GLU A 276 -24.86 9.08 18.89
CA GLU A 276 -23.69 8.25 18.61
C GLU A 276 -23.15 8.47 17.19
N LEU A 277 -24.05 8.53 16.20
CA LEU A 277 -23.70 8.85 14.82
C LEU A 277 -23.10 10.25 14.69
N THR A 278 -23.65 11.22 15.43
CA THR A 278 -23.10 12.57 15.47
C THR A 278 -21.67 12.57 16.00
N PHE A 279 -21.40 11.84 17.08
CA PHE A 279 -20.06 11.66 17.63
C PHE A 279 -19.10 10.99 16.62
N TYR A 280 -19.54 9.92 15.97
CA TYR A 280 -18.76 9.21 14.93
C TYR A 280 -18.40 10.12 13.75
N ILE A 281 -19.37 10.84 13.18
CA ILE A 281 -19.15 11.77 12.07
C ILE A 281 -18.20 12.89 12.48
N GLN A 282 -18.34 13.43 13.69
CA GLN A 282 -17.42 14.45 14.21
C GLN A 282 -15.99 13.90 14.34
N ASN A 283 -15.81 12.65 14.75
CA ASN A 283 -14.50 12.02 14.78
C ASN A 283 -13.92 11.90 13.37
N LEU A 284 -14.69 11.41 12.39
CA LEU A 284 -14.23 11.28 11.01
C LEU A 284 -13.87 12.63 10.36
N LYS A 285 -14.66 13.69 10.61
CA LYS A 285 -14.36 15.05 10.15
C LYS A 285 -13.02 15.57 10.69
N LYS A 286 -12.65 15.20 11.93
CA LYS A 286 -11.34 15.56 12.52
C LYS A 286 -10.16 14.88 11.84
N LEU A 287 -10.38 13.73 11.20
CA LEU A 287 -9.34 13.03 10.44
C LEU A 287 -8.98 13.77 9.14
N LYS A 288 -9.81 14.74 8.70
CA LYS A 288 -9.62 15.51 7.46
C LYS A 288 -9.53 14.62 6.21
N VAL A 289 -10.20 13.47 6.22
CA VAL A 289 -10.34 12.64 5.02
C VAL A 289 -11.34 13.31 4.08
N PRO A 290 -10.99 13.53 2.79
CA PRO A 290 -11.89 14.04 1.74
C PRO A 290 -13.06 13.08 1.38
N CYS A 291 -13.90 12.72 2.35
CA CYS A 291 -15.09 11.90 2.13
C CYS A 291 -16.34 12.59 2.70
N ASP A 292 -17.44 12.57 1.95
CA ASP A 292 -18.75 12.96 2.46
C ASP A 292 -19.36 11.79 3.23
N PHE A 293 -19.33 11.90 4.56
CA PHE A 293 -19.86 10.89 5.47
C PHE A 293 -21.37 11.06 5.62
N ASN A 294 -22.11 10.75 4.55
CA ASN A 294 -23.56 10.72 4.58
C ASN A 294 -24.05 9.46 5.33
N MET A 295 -24.80 9.68 6.41
CA MET A 295 -25.42 8.65 7.24
C MET A 295 -26.95 8.61 7.10
N ASN A 296 -27.53 9.44 6.23
CA ASN A 296 -28.99 9.55 6.05
C ASN A 296 -29.59 8.28 5.42
N ASP A 297 -28.76 7.48 4.75
CA ASP A 297 -29.13 6.19 4.18
C ASP A 297 -29.07 5.04 5.21
N LEU A 298 -28.65 5.28 6.46
CA LEU A 298 -28.55 4.21 7.47
C LEU A 298 -29.90 3.49 7.66
N TRP A 299 -30.99 4.24 7.69
CA TRP A 299 -32.35 3.75 7.93
C TRP A 299 -33.09 3.33 6.67
N GLN A 300 -32.52 3.53 5.48
CA GLN A 300 -33.15 3.11 4.23
C GLN A 300 -33.06 1.57 4.11
N SER A 301 -34.21 0.92 3.97
CA SER A 301 -34.32 -0.48 3.57
C SER A 301 -33.64 -0.65 2.20
N ARG A 302 -32.86 -1.72 2.02
CA ARG A 302 -32.44 -2.14 0.69
C ARG A 302 -33.63 -2.59 -0.14
#